data_AF-A0A1G0IBV8-F1
#
_entry.id   AF-A0A1G0IBV8-F1
#
_cell.length_a   1.000
_cell.length_b   1.000
_cell.length_c   1.000
_cell.angle_alpha   90.00
_cell.angle_beta   90.00
_cell.angle_gamma   90.00
#
_symmetry.space_group_name_H-M   'P 1'
#
loop_
_entity.id
_entity.type
_entity.pdbx_description
1 polymer ?
#
loop_
_entity_poly.entity_id
_entity_poly.type
_entity_poly.pdbx_seq_one_letter_code
_entity_poly.pdbx_strand_id
1 'polypeptide(L)' 'MNIKSVSIKNFKGIEDVKLNNCSPINILVGKNNAGKSSILHAIDMAVLALNLGNWNAFQLKVEIKAL' A
#
# COMPACT_ATOMS: atom_id res chain seq x y z
N MET A 1 -6.74 9.38 -11.69
CA MET A 1 -7.40 8.89 -10.46
C MET A 1 -7.19 9.91 -9.35
N ASN A 2 -8.22 10.22 -8.54
CA ASN A 2 -8.09 11.12 -7.39
C ASN A 2 -8.34 10.32 -6.11
N ILE A 3 -7.33 10.20 -5.24
CA ILE A 3 -7.43 9.45 -3.98
C ILE A 3 -7.99 10.38 -2.90
N LYS A 4 -9.16 10.03 -2.34
CA LYS A 4 -9.82 10.82 -1.28
C LYS A 4 -9.47 10.33 0.12
N SER A 5 -9.25 9.03 0.26
CA SER A 5 -8.85 8.38 1.49
C SER A 5 -8.10 7.09 1.18
N VAL A 6 -7.28 6.67 2.14
CA VAL A 6 -6.54 5.41 2.10
C VAL A 6 -6.76 4.69 3.43
N SER A 7 -7.16 3.42 3.38
CA SER A 7 -7.20 2.53 4.55
C SER A 7 -6.32 1.33 4.28
N ILE A 8 -5.37 1.07 5.19
CA ILE A 8 -4.43 -0.03 5.11
C ILE A 8 -4.58 -0.85 6.38
N LYS A 9 -4.76 -2.16 6.23
CA LYS A 9 -4.87 -3.11 7.34
C LYS A 9 -3.95 -4.30 7.11
N ASN A 10 -3.31 -4.77 8.18
CA ASN A 10 -2.48 -5.98 8.20
C ASN A 10 -1.45 -6.06 7.05
N PHE A 11 -0.74 -4.96 6.77
CA PHE A 11 0.19 -4.86 5.65
C PHE A 11 1.60 -4.47 6.11
N LYS A 12 2.59 -5.35 5.91
CA LYS A 12 4.02 -5.10 6.21
C LYS A 12 4.25 -4.48 7.61
N GLY A 13 3.61 -5.05 8.63
CA GLY A 13 3.70 -4.57 10.02
C GLY A 13 2.79 -3.39 10.37
N ILE A 14 2.00 -2.87 9.42
CA ILE A 14 0.90 -1.93 9.70
C ILE A 14 -0.32 -2.74 10.11
N GLU A 15 -0.80 -2.56 11.33
CA GLU A 15 -2.04 -3.18 11.82
C GLU A 15 -3.28 -2.46 11.26
N ASP A 16 -3.41 -1.16 11.51
CA ASP A 16 -4.48 -0.31 10.96
C ASP A 16 -3.99 1.13 10.79
N VAL A 17 -4.07 1.67 9.57
CA VAL A 17 -3.82 3.09 9.25
C VAL A 17 -4.94 3.61 8.37
N LYS A 18 -5.42 4.82 8.69
CA LYS A 18 -6.35 5.58 7.87
C LYS A 18 -5.80 6.97 7.59
N LEU A 19 -5.68 7.29 6.31
CA LEU A 19 -5.41 8.64 5.82
C LEU A 19 -6.72 9.19 5.27
N ASN A 20 -7.29 10.16 5.95
CA ASN A 20 -8.51 10.85 5.53
C ASN A 20 -8.17 12.17 4.84
N ASN A 21 -9.08 12.66 4.02
CA ASN A 21 -9.01 13.98 3.38
C ASN A 21 -7.72 14.18 2.56
N CYS A 22 -7.32 13.16 1.81
CA CYS A 22 -6.16 13.25 0.94
C CYS A 22 -6.32 14.39 -0.08
N SER A 23 -5.28 15.22 -0.18
CA SER A 23 -5.22 16.36 -1.09
C SER A 23 -4.35 16.03 -2.32
N PRO A 24 -4.24 16.90 -3.33
CA PRO A 24 -3.29 16.72 -4.44
C PRO A 24 -1.85 16.53 -3.98
N ILE A 25 -1.45 17.11 -2.83
CA ILE A 25 -0.13 16.95 -2.22
C ILE A 25 -0.30 16.50 -0.76
N ASN A 26 0.32 15.37 -0.40
CA ASN A 26 0.32 14.87 0.97
C ASN A 26 1.77 14.60 1.39
N ILE A 27 2.11 14.92 2.64
CA ILE A 27 3.45 14.71 3.18
C ILE A 27 3.35 13.68 4.30
N LEU A 28 4.09 12.57 4.16
CA LEU A 28 4.22 11.56 5.20
C LEU A 28 5.54 11.78 5.94
N VAL A 29 5.45 12.18 7.22
CA VAL A 29 6.62 12.43 8.09
C VAL A 29 6.69 11.41 9.22
N GLY A 30 7.90 11.19 9.73
CA GLY A 30 8.13 10.26 10.85
C GLY A 30 9.55 9.69 10.84
N LYS A 31 9.91 8.99 11.92
CA LYS A 31 11.22 8.35 12.06
C LYS A 31 11.50 7.33 10.95
N ASN A 32 12.76 6.98 10.75
CA ASN A 32 13.10 5.84 9.91
C ASN A 32 12.38 4.58 10.40
N ASN A 33 11.99 3.73 9.46
CA ASN A 33 11.25 2.51 9.72
C ASN A 33 9.84 2.68 10.32
N ALA A 34 9.30 3.90 10.42
CA ALA A 34 7.95 4.16 10.93
C ALA A 34 6.80 3.74 9.97
N GLY A 35 7.08 2.93 8.94
CA GLY A 35 6.07 2.43 8.00
C GLY A 35 5.70 3.35 6.83
N LYS A 36 6.39 4.49 6.64
CA LYS A 36 6.12 5.44 5.54
C LYS A 36 6.21 4.78 4.16
N SER A 37 7.29 4.04 3.88
CA SER A 37 7.43 3.30 2.63
C SER A 37 6.40 2.18 2.51
N SER A 38 6.05 1.50 3.62
CA SER A 38 4.97 0.50 3.63
C SER A 38 3.62 1.09 3.22
N ILE A 39 3.30 2.31 3.67
CA ILE A 39 2.10 3.03 3.23
C ILE A 39 2.12 3.29 1.73
N LEU A 40 3.24 3.80 1.19
CA LEU A 40 3.37 4.05 -0.25
C LEU A 40 3.26 2.76 -1.07
N HIS A 41 3.85 1.66 -0.61
CA HIS A 41 3.74 0.36 -1.30
C HIS A 41 2.30 -0.16 -1.29
N ALA A 42 1.56 0.00 -0.19
CA ALA A 42 0.16 -0.42 -0.15
C ALA A 42 -0.71 0.37 -1.14
N ILE A 43 -0.48 1.69 -1.26
CA ILE A 43 -1.17 2.55 -2.23
C ILE A 43 -0.83 2.11 -3.66
N ASP A 44 0.45 1.90 -3.96
CA ASP A 44 0.90 1.44 -5.29
C ASP A 44 0.28 0.08 -5.66
N MET A 45 0.30 -0.87 -4.72
CA MET A 45 -0.36 -2.17 -4.87
C MET A 45 -1.85 -2.04 -5.20
N ALA A 46 -2.58 -1.23 -4.42
CA ALA A 46 -4.01 -1.04 -4.61
C ALA A 46 -4.32 -0.39 -5.97
N VAL A 47 -3.57 0.65 -6.35
CA VAL A 47 -3.76 1.35 -7.62
C VAL A 47 -3.43 0.43 -8.80
N LEU A 48 -2.35 -0.36 -8.72
CA LEU A 48 -2.01 -1.30 -9.79
C LEU A 48 -3.09 -2.38 -9.95
N ALA A 49 -3.58 -2.95 -8.84
CA ALA A 49 -4.66 -3.93 -8.86
C ALA A 49 -5.94 -3.38 -9.51
N LEU A 50 -6.30 -2.13 -9.20
CA LEU A 50 -7.44 -1.44 -9.82
C LEU A 50 -7.23 -1.21 -11.32
N ASN A 51 -6.03 -0.77 -11.73
CA ASN A 51 -5.73 -0.47 -13.13
C ASN A 51 -5.67 -1.72 -14.00
N LEU A 52 -5.15 -2.84 -13.49
CA LEU A 52 -5.02 -4.09 -14.24
C LEU A 52 -6.30 -4.91 -14.23
N GLY A 53 -7.25 -4.61 -13.34
CA GLY A 53 -8.47 -5.41 -13.15
C GLY A 53 -8.19 -6.87 -12.75
N ASN A 54 -6.95 -7.19 -12.38
CA ASN A 54 -6.48 -8.54 -12.14
C ASN A 54 -5.56 -8.60 -10.94
N TRP A 55 -6.07 -9.14 -9.83
CA TRP A 55 -5.31 -9.34 -8.59
C TRP A 55 -4.12 -10.29 -8.75
N ASN A 56 -4.17 -11.23 -9.70
CA ASN A 56 -3.09 -12.19 -9.95
C ASN A 56 -1.89 -11.57 -10.66
N ALA A 57 -2.05 -10.41 -11.31
CA ALA A 57 -0.93 -9.69 -11.91
C ALA A 57 0.03 -9.11 -10.86
N PHE A 58 -0.39 -9.07 -9.59
CA PHE A 58 0.40 -8.56 -8.47
C PHE A 58 1.06 -9.67 -7.63
N GLN A 59 0.90 -10.95 -7.95
CA GLN A 59 1.51 -11.99 -7.11
C GLN A 59 3.03 -11.79 -7.08
N LEU A 60 3.57 -11.35 -5.93
CA LEU A 60 5.00 -11.47 -5.66
C LEU A 60 5.32 -12.92 -5.98
N LYS A 61 6.17 -13.16 -6.98
CA LYS A 61 6.70 -14.48 -7.30
C LYS A 61 7.55 -14.94 -6.11
N VAL A 62 6.88 -15.32 -5.02
CA VAL A 62 7.47 -16.06 -3.93
C VAL A 62 7.39 -17.50 -4.40
N GLU A 63 8.44 -17.94 -5.06
CA GLU A 63 8.65 -19.37 -5.27
C GLU A 63 8.89 -19.96 -3.88
N ILE A 64 7.84 -20.53 -3.28
CA ILE A 64 8.00 -21.35 -2.08
C ILE A 64 8.64 -22.64 -2.56
N LYS A 65 9.98 -22.69 -2.55
CA LYS A 65 10.69 -23.97 -2.57
C LYS A 65 10.40 -24.65 -1.24
N ALA A 66 9.41 -25.52 -1.22
CA ALA A 66 9.30 -26.50 -0.14
C ALA A 66 10.62 -27.29 -0.08
N LEU A 67 11.15 -27.45 1.13
CA LEU A 67 12.32 -28.30 1.41
C LEU A 67 12.02 -29.75 1.09
#